data_AF-A0A836SKD8-F1
#
_entry.id   AF-A0A836SKD8-F1
#
_cell.length_a   1.000
_cell.length_b   1.000
_cell.length_c   1.000
_cell.angle_alpha   90.00
_cell.angle_beta   90.00
_cell.angle_gamma   90.00
#
_symmetry.space_group_name_H-M   'P 1'
#
loop_
_entity.id
_entity.type
_entity.pdbx_description
1 polymer ?
#
loop_
_entity_poly.entity_id
_entity_poly.type
_entity_poly.pdbx_seq_one_letter_code
_entity_poly.pdbx_strand_id
1 'polypeptide(L)' 'MSIEFASFFEADQPLTDEFKNSHIPSVNAPAIAYPYFRVLISTLTLNAGYEPIIIPTINFQNRVQEQM' A
#
# COMPACT_ATOMS: atom_id res chain seq x y z
N MET A 1 -15.38 3.86 9.79
CA MET A 1 -15.12 2.75 8.85
C MET A 1 -13.68 2.32 9.06
N SER A 2 -13.45 1.08 9.48
CA SER A 2 -12.11 0.48 9.58
C SER A 2 -11.91 -0.40 8.36
N ILE A 3 -10.73 -0.33 7.73
CA ILE A 3 -10.42 -1.08 6.52
C ILE A 3 -9.04 -1.71 6.68
N GLU A 4 -8.94 -2.99 6.35
CA GLU A 4 -7.69 -3.71 6.19
C GLU A 4 -7.48 -4.03 4.71
N PHE A 5 -6.28 -3.74 4.21
CA PHE A 5 -5.89 -4.03 2.83
C PHE A 5 -4.58 -4.80 2.85
N ALA A 6 -4.57 -5.96 2.22
CA ALA A 6 -3.41 -6.83 2.11
C ALA A 6 -3.10 -7.10 0.64
N SER A 7 -1.80 -7.14 0.32
CA SER A 7 -1.27 -7.47 -0.99
C SER A 7 -0.17 -8.51 -0.84
N PHE A 8 -0.18 -9.52 -1.70
CA PHE A 8 0.81 -10.59 -1.69
C PHE A 8 1.75 -10.42 -2.88
N PHE A 9 3.04 -10.59 -2.63
CA PHE A 9 4.10 -10.52 -3.62
C PHE A 9 4.92 -11.80 -3.56
N GLU A 10 5.41 -12.22 -4.71
CA GLU A 10 6.35 -13.33 -4.84
C GLU A 10 7.70 -12.77 -5.28
N ALA A 11 8.79 -13.38 -4.81
CA ALA A 11 10.14 -13.03 -5.20
C ALA A 11 10.80 -14.26 -5.83
N ASP A 12 11.48 -14.05 -6.95
CA ASP A 12 12.28 -15.09 -7.61
C ASP A 12 13.58 -15.43 -6.84
N GLN A 13 13.85 -14.69 -5.77
CA GLN A 13 15.04 -14.82 -4.93
C GLN A 13 14.64 -15.10 -3.46
N PRO A 14 15.49 -15.79 -2.69
CA PRO A 14 15.22 -16.07 -1.28
C PRO A 14 14.98 -14.79 -0.46
N LEU A 15 13.96 -14.82 0.41
CA LEU A 15 13.63 -13.73 1.33
C LEU A 15 14.56 -13.73 2.55
N THR A 16 15.83 -13.34 2.33
CA THR A 16 16.85 -13.23 3.37
C THR A 16 16.51 -12.17 4.42
N ASP A 17 17.21 -12.18 5.56
CA ASP A 17 17.02 -11.12 6.57
C ASP A 17 17.47 -9.75 6.06
N GLU A 18 18.45 -9.69 5.16
CA GLU A 18 18.79 -8.45 4.43
C GLU A 18 17.60 -7.94 3.61
N PHE A 19 16.90 -8.81 2.88
CA PHE A 19 15.69 -8.44 2.14
C PHE A 19 14.61 -7.92 3.08
N LYS A 20 14.34 -8.63 4.17
CA LYS A 20 13.32 -8.24 5.17
C LYS A 20 13.61 -6.89 5.80
N ASN A 21 14.89 -6.58 6.03
CA ASN A 21 15.33 -5.32 6.63
C ASN A 21 15.57 -4.21 5.60
N SER A 22 15.44 -4.50 4.30
CA SER A 22 15.55 -3.50 3.24
C SER A 22 14.29 -2.62 3.13
N HIS A 23 14.34 -1.61 2.26
CA HIS A 23 13.16 -0.81 1.92
C HIS A 23 12.15 -1.54 1.05
N ILE A 24 12.46 -2.73 0.52
CA ILE A 24 11.56 -3.42 -0.42
C ILE A 24 10.22 -3.78 0.26
N PRO A 25 10.19 -4.47 1.42
CA PRO A 25 8.93 -4.85 2.05
C PRO A 25 8.20 -3.67 2.71
N SER A 26 8.94 -2.70 3.27
CA SER A 26 8.38 -1.63 4.10
C SER A 26 8.02 -0.36 3.33
N VAL A 27 8.66 -0.11 2.18
CA VAL A 27 8.41 1.09 1.36
C VAL A 27 7.86 0.70 -0.02
N ASN A 28 8.59 -0.14 -0.76
CA ASN A 28 8.27 -0.37 -2.18
C ASN A 28 7.02 -1.22 -2.35
N ALA A 29 6.90 -2.34 -1.61
CA ALA A 29 5.74 -3.21 -1.68
C ALA A 29 4.42 -2.46 -1.39
N PRO A 30 4.28 -1.69 -0.28
CA PRO A 30 3.08 -0.91 -0.07
C PRO A 30 2.91 0.24 -1.08
N ALA A 31 3.99 0.87 -1.57
CA ALA A 31 3.90 1.88 -2.63
C ALA A 31 3.36 1.31 -3.95
N ILE A 32 3.68 0.05 -4.28
CA ILE A 32 3.14 -0.67 -5.45
C ILE A 32 1.67 -1.05 -5.23
N ALA A 33 1.32 -1.49 -4.02
CA ALA A 33 -0.03 -1.96 -3.71
C ALA A 33 -1.05 -0.82 -3.51
N TYR A 34 -0.60 0.32 -2.97
CA TYR A 34 -1.45 1.45 -2.58
C TYR A 34 -2.32 2.04 -3.70
N PRO A 35 -1.84 2.19 -4.95
CA PRO A 35 -2.69 2.63 -6.06
C PRO A 35 -3.93 1.77 -6.27
N TYR A 36 -3.83 0.45 -6.10
CA TYR A 36 -4.96 -0.47 -6.24
C TYR A 36 -6.00 -0.24 -5.14
N PHE A 37 -5.55 -0.09 -3.90
CA PHE A 37 -6.43 0.28 -2.78
C PHE A 37 -7.14 1.61 -3.02
N ARG A 38 -6.39 2.63 -3.48
CA ARG A 38 -6.94 3.95 -3.77
C ARG A 38 -8.04 3.87 -4.83
N VAL A 39 -7.80 3.16 -5.94
CA VAL A 39 -8.78 2.98 -7.01
C VAL A 39 -9.99 2.16 -6.53
N LEU A 40 -9.78 1.14 -5.71
CA LEU A 40 -10.85 0.33 -5.14
C LEU A 40 -11.85 1.20 -4.37
N ILE A 41 -11.38 2.07 -3.48
CA ILE A 41 -12.26 2.92 -2.67
C ILE A 41 -13.00 3.96 -3.51
N SER A 42 -12.31 4.61 -4.45
CA SER A 42 -12.96 5.58 -5.35
C SER A 42 -14.04 4.90 -6.21
N THR A 43 -13.76 3.69 -6.71
CA THR A 43 -14.72 2.93 -7.53
C THR A 43 -15.89 2.40 -6.70
N LEU A 44 -15.63 1.87 -5.50
CA LEU A 44 -16.66 1.37 -4.61
C LEU A 44 -17.66 2.46 -4.24
N THR A 45 -17.16 3.64 -3.87
CA THR A 45 -17.99 4.78 -3.45
C THR A 45 -18.80 5.35 -4.61
N LEU A 46 -18.17 5.50 -5.78
CA LEU A 46 -18.86 5.87 -7.01
C LEU A 46 -20.01 4.89 -7.35
N ASN A 47 -19.73 3.59 -7.35
CA ASN A 47 -20.72 2.57 -7.69
C ASN A 47 -21.84 2.46 -6.65
N ALA A 48 -21.60 2.91 -5.42
CA ALA A 48 -22.62 3.04 -4.38
C ALA A 48 -23.48 4.31 -4.52
N GLY A 49 -23.26 5.13 -5.55
CA GLY A 49 -24.01 6.36 -5.82
C GLY A 49 -23.53 7.57 -5.03
N TYR A 50 -22.38 7.48 -4.36
CA TYR A 50 -21.74 8.59 -3.67
C TYR A 50 -20.71 9.28 -4.57
N GLU A 51 -20.33 10.52 -4.21
CA GLU A 51 -19.14 11.15 -4.78
C GLU A 51 -17.90 10.28 -4.51
N PRO A 52 -17.04 10.04 -5.53
CA PRO A 52 -15.86 9.20 -5.37
C PRO A 52 -14.94 9.73 -4.28
N ILE A 53 -14.62 8.89 -3.30
CA ILE A 53 -13.61 9.23 -2.30
C ILE A 53 -12.23 9.10 -2.92
N ILE A 54 -11.53 10.22 -3.09
CA ILE A 54 -10.15 10.27 -3.59
C ILE A 54 -9.19 10.31 -2.41
N ILE A 55 -8.54 9.18 -2.11
CA ILE A 55 -7.55 9.11 -1.04
C ILE A 55 -6.28 9.88 -1.47
N PRO A 56 -5.64 10.70 -0.61
CA PRO A 56 -4.42 11.43 -0.95
C PRO A 56 -3.23 10.49 -1.14
N THR A 57 -2.24 10.90 -1.94
CA THR A 57 -0.99 10.12 -2.09
C THR A 57 -0.25 10.00 -0.76
N ILE A 58 0.29 8.81 -0.49
CA ILE A 58 1.13 8.54 0.68
C ILE A 58 2.60 8.46 0.26
N ASN A 59 3.47 9.18 0.96
CA ASN A 59 4.91 8.99 0.86
C ASN A 59 5.35 7.92 1.86
N PHE A 60 5.57 6.70 1.36
CA PHE A 60 5.96 5.55 2.17
C PHE A 60 7.40 5.63 2.70
N GLN A 61 8.29 6.37 2.05
CA GLN A 61 9.67 6.59 2.52
C GLN A 61 9.68 7.31 3.88
N ASN A 62 8.92 8.40 3.99
CA ASN A 62 8.86 9.21 5.20
C ASN A 62 8.19 8.45 6.36
N ARG A 63 7.19 7.61 6.05
CA ARG A 63 6.44 6.82 7.05
C ARG A 63 7.29 5.79 7.79
N VAL A 64 8.28 5.20 7.11
CA VAL A 64 9.22 4.26 7.74
C VAL A 64 10.19 5.02 8.65
N GLN A 65 10.61 6.22 8.25
CA GLN A 65 11.52 7.06 9.04
C GLN A 65 10.89 7.62 10.33
N GLU A 66 9.57 7.83 10.35
CA GLU A 66 8.82 8.27 11.55
C GLU A 66 8.61 7.15 12.59
N GLN A 67 8.81 5.88 12.22
CA GLN A 67 8.64 4.72 13.10
C GLN A 67 9.95 4.21 13.71
N MET A 68 11.09 4.80 13.33
CA MET A 68 12.44 4.53 13.87
C MET A 68 12.85 5.64 14.84
#